data_AF-A0A524FJJ4-F1
#
_entry.id   AF-A0A524FJJ4-F1
#
_cell.length_a   1.000
_cell.length_b   1.000
_cell.length_c   1.000
_cell.angle_alpha   90.00
_cell.angle_beta   90.00
_cell.angle_gamma   90.00
#
_symmetry.space_group_name_H-M   'P 1'
#
loop_
_entity.id
_entity.type
_entity.pdbx_description
1 polymer ?
#
loop_
_entity_poly.entity_id
_entity_poly.type
_entity_poly.pdbx_seq_one_letter_code
_entity_poly.pdbx_strand_id
1 'polypeptide(L)'
;MSKTLSDKELRKIAEQKVKFRYSVKIHVIIFILVNSVLLFINLLTIEFLWVVFPFFAWLIGVAIHWLSYVLYARGVYPKGKRALLYTITAYLFCMLLLFVTNFITLGVINWALYPTIFAGAGVLIYIFVYLLFFREELTENGEKKSKIDKAVDKEMEKIARKRNEL
;
A
#
# COMPACT_ATOMS: atom_id res chain seq x y z
N MET A 1 -10.66 29.92 -11.81
CA MET A 1 -9.44 30.48 -11.19
C MET A 1 -8.52 29.32 -10.84
N SER A 2 -7.41 29.14 -11.56
CA SER A 2 -6.43 28.09 -11.27
C SER A 2 -5.90 28.31 -9.85
N LYS A 3 -6.13 27.35 -8.95
CA LYS A 3 -5.64 27.43 -7.58
C LYS A 3 -4.15 27.10 -7.61
N THR A 4 -3.31 28.10 -7.90
CA THR A 4 -1.86 27.97 -7.83
C THR A 4 -1.49 27.59 -6.40
N LEU A 5 -0.86 26.42 -6.23
CA LEU A 5 -0.35 25.98 -4.94
C LEU A 5 0.62 27.03 -4.40
N SER A 6 0.52 27.32 -3.11
CA SER A 6 1.49 28.19 -2.45
C SER A 6 2.88 27.54 -2.44
N ASP A 7 3.94 28.34 -2.40
CA ASP A 7 5.33 27.84 -2.31
C ASP A 7 5.53 26.87 -1.13
N LYS A 8 4.81 27.10 -0.02
CA LYS A 8 4.80 26.20 1.13
C LYS A 8 4.21 24.82 0.80
N GLU A 9 3.13 24.77 0.02
CA GLU A 9 2.52 23.52 -0.42
C GLU A 9 3.39 22.79 -1.45
N LEU A 10 3.99 23.52 -2.40
CA LEU A 10 4.94 22.97 -3.36
C LEU A 10 6.16 22.34 -2.67
N ARG A 11 6.74 23.07 -1.71
CA ARG A 11 7.85 22.57 -0.88
C ARG A 11 7.45 21.32 -0.11
N LYS A 12 6.26 21.29 0.50
CA LYS A 12 5.78 20.12 1.24
C LYS A 12 5.63 18.89 0.34
N ILE A 13 5.12 19.05 -0.88
CA ILE A 13 5.01 17.96 -1.86
C ILE A 13 6.40 17.47 -2.28
N ALA A 14 7.33 18.39 -2.55
CA ALA A 14 8.71 18.05 -2.91
C ALA A 14 9.41 17.29 -1.77
N GLU A 15 9.31 17.77 -0.53
CA GLU A 15 9.86 17.12 0.66
C GLU A 15 9.29 15.71 0.84
N GLN A 16 7.98 15.51 0.66
CA GLN A 16 7.37 14.19 0.73
C GLN A 16 7.94 13.24 -0.32
N LYS A 17 8.02 13.67 -1.58
CA LYS A 17 8.59 12.85 -2.67
C LYS A 17 10.04 12.45 -2.39
N VAL A 18 10.86 13.37 -1.89
CA VAL A 18 12.25 13.10 -1.51
C VAL A 18 12.31 12.10 -0.36
N LYS A 19 11.52 12.29 0.70
CA LYS A 19 11.46 11.36 1.84
C LYS A 19 11.14 9.93 1.41
N PHE A 20 10.12 9.73 0.58
CA PHE A 20 9.79 8.39 0.09
C PHE A 20 10.87 7.80 -0.82
N ARG A 21 11.50 8.61 -1.68
CA ARG A 21 12.60 8.15 -2.53
C ARG A 21 13.78 7.64 -1.71
N TYR A 22 14.17 8.38 -0.68
CA TYR A 22 15.27 7.96 0.22
C TYR A 22 14.86 6.79 1.10
N SER A 23 13.61 6.73 1.57
CA SER A 23 13.08 5.58 2.31
C SER A 23 13.22 4.29 1.49
N VAL A 24 12.88 4.30 0.21
CA VAL A 24 13.11 3.15 -0.70
C VAL A 24 14.59 2.79 -0.79
N LYS A 25 15.47 3.76 -1.04
CA LYS A 25 16.91 3.51 -1.16
C LYS A 25 17.46 2.82 0.09
N ILE A 26 17.11 3.33 1.27
CA ILE A 26 17.55 2.77 2.55
C ILE A 26 17.09 1.31 2.67
N HIS A 27 15.80 1.03 2.45
CA HIS A 27 15.28 -0.33 2.60
C HIS A 27 15.87 -1.31 1.58
N VAL A 28 16.09 -0.89 0.33
CA VAL A 28 16.74 -1.73 -0.69
C VAL A 28 18.20 -2.02 -0.32
N ILE A 29 18.95 -1.02 0.15
CA ILE A 29 20.34 -1.22 0.57
C ILE A 29 20.42 -2.18 1.76
N ILE A 30 19.62 -1.96 2.80
CA ILE A 30 19.60 -2.85 3.98
C ILE A 30 19.14 -4.25 3.57
N PHE A 31 18.12 -4.37 2.71
CA PHE A 31 17.64 -5.65 2.18
C PHE A 31 18.77 -6.43 1.50
N ILE A 32 19.52 -5.80 0.60
CA ILE A 32 20.62 -6.45 -0.13
C ILE A 32 21.74 -6.85 0.84
N LEU A 33 22.17 -5.94 1.72
CA LEU A 33 23.27 -6.20 2.65
C LEU A 33 22.93 -7.34 3.61
N VAL A 34 21.78 -7.28 4.26
CA VAL A 34 21.36 -8.30 5.25
C VAL A 34 21.17 -9.65 4.57
N ASN A 35 20.46 -9.71 3.44
CA ASN A 35 20.26 -10.99 2.76
C ASN A 35 21.55 -11.58 2.17
N SER A 36 22.51 -10.75 1.75
CA SER A 36 23.82 -11.23 1.31
C SER A 36 24.58 -11.90 2.46
N VAL A 37 24.57 -11.29 3.65
CA VAL A 37 25.19 -11.87 4.85
C VAL A 37 24.47 -13.15 5.26
N LEU A 38 23.13 -13.16 5.29
CA LEU A 38 22.35 -14.35 5.65
C LEU A 38 22.58 -15.49 4.65
N LEU A 39 22.65 -15.18 3.35
CA LEU A 39 22.97 -16.17 2.32
C LEU A 39 24.36 -16.75 2.54
N PHE A 40 25.35 -15.88 2.80
CA PHE A 40 26.71 -16.32 3.09
C PHE A 40 26.77 -17.26 4.29
N ILE A 41 26.12 -16.89 5.40
CA ILE A 41 26.04 -17.75 6.60
C ILE A 41 25.36 -19.08 6.25
N ASN A 42 24.24 -19.05 5.53
CA ASN A 42 23.51 -20.25 5.18
C ASN A 42 24.35 -21.21 4.32
N LEU A 43 25.16 -20.68 3.39
CA LEU A 43 26.09 -21.47 2.58
C LEU A 43 27.28 -22.03 3.37
N LEU A 44 27.57 -21.52 4.57
CA LEU A 44 28.57 -22.10 5.46
C LEU A 44 27.98 -23.18 6.39
N THR A 45 26.71 -23.05 6.76
CA THR A 45 26.03 -23.92 7.74
C THR A 45 25.13 -24.96 7.06
N ILE A 46 25.50 -25.47 5.87
CA ILE A 46 24.57 -26.14 4.93
C ILE A 46 23.85 -27.35 5.57
N GLU A 47 22.63 -27.11 6.03
CA GLU A 47 21.62 -28.12 6.33
C GLU A 47 20.45 -27.98 5.35
N PHE A 48 19.99 -26.74 5.12
CA PHE A 48 18.94 -26.39 4.16
C PHE A 48 18.95 -24.88 3.89
N LEU A 49 18.34 -24.41 2.78
CA LEU A 49 18.31 -23.00 2.37
C LEU A 49 17.31 -22.15 3.17
N TRP A 50 17.53 -22.01 4.48
CA TRP A 50 16.70 -21.22 5.38
C TRP A 50 16.69 -19.72 5.07
N VAL A 51 17.68 -19.18 4.37
CA VAL A 51 17.76 -17.75 3.97
C VAL A 51 16.55 -17.31 3.14
N VAL A 52 15.87 -18.25 2.50
CA VAL A 52 14.68 -17.97 1.70
C VAL A 52 13.56 -17.33 2.55
N PHE A 53 13.39 -17.72 3.81
CA PHE A 53 12.33 -17.14 4.66
C PHE A 53 12.55 -15.66 4.99
N PRO A 54 13.69 -15.23 5.58
CA PRO A 54 13.93 -13.81 5.83
C PRO A 54 13.98 -13.00 4.54
N PHE A 55 14.45 -13.58 3.42
CA PHE A 55 14.43 -12.91 2.12
C PHE A 55 13.00 -12.53 1.69
N PHE A 56 12.09 -13.51 1.61
CA PHE A 56 10.72 -13.21 1.19
C PHE A 56 9.93 -12.41 2.23
N ALA A 57 10.23 -12.57 3.53
CA ALA A 57 9.60 -11.77 4.58
C ALA A 57 9.98 -10.29 4.47
N TRP A 58 11.26 -9.98 4.26
CA TRP A 58 11.72 -8.60 4.11
C TRP A 58 11.34 -8.00 2.75
N LEU A 59 11.15 -8.84 1.72
CA LEU A 59 10.68 -8.41 0.41
C LEU A 59 9.31 -7.72 0.51
N ILE A 60 8.44 -8.15 1.43
CA ILE A 60 7.17 -7.46 1.74
C ILE A 60 7.43 -5.99 2.10
N GLY A 61 8.38 -5.73 3.01
CA GLY A 61 8.73 -4.38 3.43
C GLY A 61 9.23 -3.52 2.27
N VAL A 62 10.16 -4.06 1.47
CA VAL A 62 10.67 -3.37 0.26
C VAL A 62 9.54 -3.04 -0.71
N ALA A 63 8.62 -3.98 -0.96
CA ALA A 63 7.48 -3.78 -1.85
C ALA A 63 6.56 -2.65 -1.35
N ILE A 64 6.28 -2.58 -0.04
CA ILE A 64 5.46 -1.53 0.54
C ILE A 64 6.14 -0.15 0.44
N HIS A 65 7.44 -0.05 0.77
CA HIS A 65 8.17 1.21 0.62
C HIS A 65 8.23 1.68 -0.83
N TRP A 66 8.46 0.75 -1.76
CA TRP A 66 8.44 1.04 -3.19
C TRP A 66 7.07 1.55 -3.65
N LEU A 67 6.00 0.86 -3.26
CA LEU A 67 4.64 1.27 -3.58
C LEU A 67 4.35 2.66 -3.02
N SER A 68 4.70 2.94 -1.76
CA SER A 68 4.55 4.28 -1.19
C SER A 68 5.21 5.33 -2.09
N TYR A 69 6.48 5.14 -2.46
CA TYR A 69 7.17 6.06 -3.35
C TYR A 69 6.43 6.27 -4.67
N VAL A 70 5.99 5.20 -5.34
CA VAL A 70 5.26 5.30 -6.61
C VAL A 70 3.95 6.07 -6.45
N LEU A 71 3.17 5.78 -5.40
CA LEU A 71 1.88 6.44 -5.15
C LEU A 71 2.05 7.94 -4.91
N TYR A 72 3.05 8.34 -4.13
CA TYR A 72 3.33 9.76 -3.87
C TYR A 72 4.00 10.46 -5.06
N ALA A 73 4.88 9.78 -5.81
CA ALA A 73 5.51 10.33 -7.00
C ALA A 73 4.48 10.63 -8.10
N ARG A 74 3.50 9.73 -8.29
CA ARG A 74 2.40 9.85 -9.26
C ARG A 74 1.22 10.70 -8.76
N GLY A 75 1.28 11.27 -7.56
CA GLY A 75 0.20 12.12 -7.04
C GLY A 75 -1.11 11.37 -6.79
N VAL A 76 -1.05 10.10 -6.36
CA VAL A 76 -2.25 9.37 -5.96
C VAL A 76 -2.69 9.86 -4.58
N TYR A 77 -3.48 10.94 -4.55
CA TYR A 77 -3.88 11.60 -3.31
C TYR A 77 -5.00 10.93 -2.51
N PRO A 78 -6.04 10.32 -3.12
CA PRO A 78 -7.13 9.72 -2.35
C PRO A 78 -6.61 8.68 -1.36
N LYS A 79 -6.88 8.89 -0.06
CA LYS A 79 -6.43 7.98 1.01
C LYS A 79 -6.97 6.56 0.80
N GLY A 80 -8.24 6.45 0.39
CA GLY A 80 -8.89 5.16 0.10
C GLY A 80 -8.18 4.38 -1.00
N LYS A 81 -7.87 5.02 -2.14
CA LYS A 81 -7.18 4.37 -3.26
C LYS A 81 -5.79 3.87 -2.85
N ARG A 82 -5.06 4.65 -2.05
CA ARG A 82 -3.76 4.23 -1.53
C ARG A 82 -3.89 3.05 -0.57
N ALA A 83 -4.83 3.09 0.35
CA ALA A 83 -5.10 2.00 1.29
C ALA A 83 -5.42 0.70 0.55
N LEU A 84 -6.27 0.76 -0.48
CA LEU A 84 -6.55 -0.39 -1.34
C LEU A 84 -5.28 -0.98 -1.98
N LEU A 85 -4.43 -0.13 -2.54
CA LEU A 85 -3.19 -0.58 -3.19
C LEU A 85 -2.20 -1.18 -2.18
N TYR A 86 -2.12 -0.64 -0.96
CA TYR A 86 -1.34 -1.26 0.12
C TYR A 86 -1.89 -2.63 0.50
N THR A 87 -3.21 -2.77 0.66
CA THR A 87 -3.85 -4.04 1.00
C THR A 87 -3.59 -5.10 -0.07
N ILE A 88 -3.78 -4.77 -1.34
CA ILE A 88 -3.52 -5.71 -2.46
C ILE A 88 -2.04 -6.11 -2.48
N THR A 89 -1.13 -5.15 -2.36
CA THR A 89 0.31 -5.43 -2.40
C THR A 89 0.76 -6.28 -1.22
N ALA A 90 0.32 -5.94 0.00
CA ALA A 90 0.61 -6.73 1.19
C ALA A 90 0.08 -8.15 1.05
N TYR A 91 -1.16 -8.32 0.58
CA TYR A 91 -1.74 -9.63 0.33
C TYR A 91 -0.89 -10.46 -0.65
N LEU A 92 -0.54 -9.90 -1.81
CA LEU A 92 0.23 -10.62 -2.83
C LEU A 92 1.60 -11.08 -2.31
N PHE A 93 2.36 -10.21 -1.64
CA PHE A 93 3.68 -10.55 -1.13
C PHE A 93 3.62 -11.47 0.09
N CYS A 94 2.60 -11.33 0.96
CA CYS A 94 2.36 -12.30 2.03
C CYS A 94 2.02 -13.66 1.47
N MET A 95 1.14 -13.76 0.46
CA MET A 95 0.82 -15.04 -0.17
C MET A 95 2.05 -15.67 -0.79
N LEU A 96 2.85 -14.89 -1.53
CA LEU A 96 4.12 -15.36 -2.08
C LEU A 96 5.03 -15.97 -0.99
N LEU A 97 5.22 -15.28 0.14
CA LEU A 97 5.98 -15.81 1.27
C LEU A 97 5.39 -17.13 1.79
N LEU A 98 4.08 -17.21 1.99
CA LEU A 98 3.43 -18.41 2.52
C LEU A 98 3.54 -19.60 1.55
N PHE A 99 3.35 -19.38 0.24
CA PHE A 99 3.52 -20.42 -0.77
C PHE A 99 4.96 -20.92 -0.83
N VAL A 100 5.94 -20.01 -0.85
CA VAL A 100 7.36 -20.37 -0.81
C VAL A 100 7.69 -21.15 0.46
N THR A 101 7.16 -20.70 1.61
CA THR A 101 7.39 -21.36 2.90
C THR A 101 6.80 -22.76 2.89
N ASN A 102 5.55 -22.92 2.45
CA ASN A 102 4.89 -24.23 2.37
C ASN A 102 5.64 -25.17 1.43
N PHE A 103 6.04 -24.67 0.26
CA PHE A 103 6.71 -25.48 -0.75
C PHE A 103 8.08 -25.96 -0.27
N ILE A 104 8.88 -25.07 0.32
CA ILE A 104 10.22 -25.43 0.82
C ILE A 104 10.14 -26.37 2.03
N THR A 105 9.16 -26.18 2.91
CA THR A 105 9.07 -26.98 4.15
C THR A 105 8.45 -28.35 3.95
N LEU A 106 7.45 -28.47 3.07
CA LEU A 106 6.64 -29.69 2.94
C LEU A 106 6.61 -30.27 1.52
N GLY A 107 7.18 -29.59 0.51
CA GLY A 107 7.11 -30.01 -0.90
C GLY A 107 5.70 -29.94 -1.52
N VAL A 108 4.73 -29.41 -0.77
CA VAL A 108 3.32 -29.26 -1.17
C VAL A 108 2.85 -27.82 -0.90
N ILE A 109 1.63 -27.48 -1.30
CA ILE A 109 1.05 -26.12 -1.11
C ILE A 109 -0.22 -26.10 -0.24
N ASN A 110 -0.53 -27.22 0.43
CA ASN A 110 -1.84 -27.44 1.04
C ASN A 110 -2.23 -26.42 2.11
N TRP A 111 -1.32 -26.07 3.03
CA TRP A 111 -1.69 -25.16 4.12
C TRP A 111 -1.72 -23.70 3.66
N ALA A 112 -0.92 -23.31 2.65
CA ALA A 112 -0.93 -21.96 2.10
C ALA A 112 -2.25 -21.61 1.41
N LEU A 113 -3.04 -22.61 0.98
CA LEU A 113 -4.36 -22.40 0.38
C LEU A 113 -5.37 -21.79 1.37
N TYR A 114 -5.36 -22.19 2.64
CA TYR A 114 -6.30 -21.64 3.63
C TYR A 114 -6.17 -20.12 3.78
N PRO A 115 -5.00 -19.54 4.12
CA PRO A 115 -4.86 -18.09 4.20
C PRO A 115 -5.07 -17.43 2.85
N THR A 116 -4.73 -18.07 1.73
CA THR A 116 -5.02 -17.55 0.39
C THR A 116 -6.50 -17.33 0.17
N ILE A 117 -7.32 -18.33 0.48
CA ILE A 117 -8.78 -18.27 0.31
C ILE A 117 -9.40 -17.27 1.28
N PHE A 118 -9.10 -17.37 2.57
CA PHE A 118 -9.73 -16.52 3.58
C PHE A 118 -9.28 -15.06 3.48
N ALA A 119 -7.97 -14.81 3.39
CA ALA A 119 -7.48 -13.44 3.22
C ALA A 119 -7.84 -12.89 1.83
N GLY A 120 -7.89 -13.74 0.80
CA GLY A 120 -8.34 -13.36 -0.54
C GLY A 120 -9.79 -12.91 -0.55
N ALA A 121 -10.69 -13.63 0.12
CA ALA A 121 -12.07 -13.21 0.32
C ALA A 121 -12.15 -11.85 1.04
N GLY A 122 -11.32 -11.65 2.08
CA GLY A 122 -11.20 -10.36 2.76
C GLY A 122 -10.78 -9.21 1.83
N VAL A 123 -9.80 -9.45 0.94
CA VAL A 123 -9.38 -8.45 -0.06
C VAL A 123 -10.50 -8.16 -1.07
N LEU A 124 -11.22 -9.18 -1.53
CA LEU A 124 -12.37 -8.99 -2.43
C LEU A 124 -13.48 -8.18 -1.77
N ILE A 125 -13.79 -8.45 -0.50
CA ILE A 125 -14.74 -7.65 0.29
C ILE A 125 -14.23 -6.21 0.40
N TYR A 126 -12.95 -6.01 0.69
CA TYR A 126 -12.36 -4.67 0.77
C TYR A 126 -12.46 -3.90 -0.55
N ILE A 127 -12.17 -4.56 -1.68
CA ILE A 127 -12.34 -3.99 -3.03
C ILE A 127 -13.81 -3.63 -3.25
N PHE A 128 -14.73 -4.53 -2.94
CA PHE A 128 -16.17 -4.30 -3.11
C PHE A 128 -16.65 -3.10 -2.28
N VAL A 129 -16.27 -3.03 -1.01
CA VAL A 129 -16.56 -1.88 -0.13
C VAL A 129 -15.96 -0.60 -0.71
N TYR A 130 -14.70 -0.63 -1.14
CA TYR A 130 -14.06 0.52 -1.77
C TYR A 130 -14.86 1.01 -3.00
N LEU A 131 -15.27 0.11 -3.88
CA LEU A 131 -16.08 0.44 -5.05
C LEU A 131 -17.45 1.03 -4.63
N LEU A 132 -18.11 0.48 -3.61
CA LEU A 132 -19.41 1.00 -3.16
C LEU A 132 -19.35 2.44 -2.63
N PHE A 133 -18.26 2.83 -1.96
CA PHE A 133 -18.13 4.16 -1.35
C PHE A 133 -17.47 5.19 -2.28
N PHE A 134 -16.52 4.75 -3.11
CA PHE A 134 -15.72 5.62 -3.99
C PHE A 134 -16.16 5.58 -5.46
N ARG A 135 -17.20 4.82 -5.83
CA ARG A 135 -17.81 4.93 -7.16
C ARG A 135 -18.33 6.34 -7.37
N GLU A 136 -17.87 6.95 -8.44
CA GLU A 136 -18.35 8.25 -8.91
C GLU A 136 -19.68 8.07 -9.64
N GLU A 137 -20.66 8.89 -9.28
CA GLU A 137 -21.95 8.98 -9.97
C GLU A 137 -22.11 10.40 -10.54
N LEU A 138 -22.73 10.50 -11.72
CA LEU A 138 -23.09 11.79 -12.30
C LEU A 138 -24.21 12.40 -11.45
N THR A 139 -23.99 13.62 -10.96
CA THR A 139 -25.01 14.42 -10.28
C THR A 139 -25.93 15.08 -11.31
N GLU A 140 -27.06 15.59 -10.84
CA GLU A 140 -28.01 16.39 -11.65
C GLU A 140 -27.33 17.59 -12.34
N ASN A 141 -26.24 18.10 -11.74
CA ASN A 141 -25.45 19.20 -12.26
C ASN A 141 -24.34 18.75 -13.25
N GLY A 142 -24.29 17.46 -13.60
CA GLY A 142 -23.27 16.90 -14.51
C GLY A 142 -21.90 16.65 -13.85
N GLU A 143 -21.76 16.86 -12.55
CA GLU A 143 -20.51 16.61 -11.82
C GLU A 143 -20.39 15.14 -11.41
N LYS A 144 -19.20 14.55 -11.54
CA LYS A 144 -18.92 13.21 -11.00
C LYS A 144 -18.56 13.32 -9.52
N LYS A 145 -19.41 12.79 -8.64
CA LYS A 145 -19.17 12.77 -7.19
C LYS A 145 -19.39 11.39 -6.60
N SER A 146 -18.47 10.95 -5.74
CA SER A 146 -18.65 9.74 -4.93
C SER A 146 -19.54 9.99 -3.71
N LYS A 147 -19.98 8.93 -3.04
CA LYS A 147 -20.75 9.05 -1.78
C LYS A 147 -19.97 9.79 -0.70
N ILE A 148 -18.64 9.61 -0.66
CA ILE A 148 -17.76 10.32 0.25
C ILE A 148 -17.71 11.81 -0.09
N ASP A 149 -17.59 12.16 -1.37
CA ASP A 149 -17.55 13.58 -1.78
C ASP A 149 -18.84 14.31 -1.40
N LYS A 150 -20.00 13.67 -1.65
CA LYS A 150 -21.32 14.17 -1.22
C LYS A 150 -21.39 14.38 0.30
N ALA A 151 -20.80 13.47 1.09
CA ALA A 151 -20.75 13.59 2.54
C ALA A 151 -19.81 14.71 3.01
N VAL A 152 -18.66 14.90 2.35
CA VAL A 152 -17.71 15.98 2.65
C VAL A 152 -18.36 17.34 2.37
N ASP A 153 -19.03 17.51 1.23
CA ASP A 153 -19.73 18.74 0.89
C ASP A 153 -20.76 19.11 1.97
N LYS A 154 -21.55 18.12 2.43
CA LYS A 154 -22.53 18.30 3.50
C LYS A 154 -21.91 18.71 4.84
N GLU A 155 -20.74 18.17 5.19
CA GLU A 155 -20.02 18.58 6.40
C GLU A 155 -19.41 19.99 6.25
N MET A 156 -18.90 20.34 5.07
CA MET A 156 -18.40 21.69 4.78
C MET A 156 -19.50 22.74 4.92
N GLU A 157 -20.72 22.46 4.45
CA GLU A 157 -21.88 23.32 4.66
C GLU A 157 -22.22 23.52 6.14
N LYS A 158 -22.19 22.44 6.95
CA LYS A 158 -22.42 22.53 8.40
C LYS A 158 -21.38 23.41 9.09
N ILE A 159 -20.10 23.26 8.72
CA ILE A 159 -19.01 24.07 9.27
C ILE A 159 -19.18 25.55 8.86
N ALA A 160 -19.53 25.81 7.60
CA ALA A 160 -19.76 27.17 7.11
C ALA A 160 -20.92 27.86 7.82
N ARG A 161 -22.04 27.15 8.05
CA ARG A 161 -23.16 27.67 8.85
C ARG A 161 -22.74 28.05 10.26
N LYS A 162 -22.08 27.14 10.98
CA LYS A 162 -21.57 27.41 12.35
C LYS A 162 -20.61 28.60 12.41
N ARG A 163 -19.77 28.78 11.39
CA ARG A 163 -18.84 29.92 11.34
C ARG A 163 -19.57 31.26 11.18
N ASN A 164 -20.69 31.29 10.47
CA ASN A 164 -21.46 32.51 10.24
C ASN A 164 -22.39 32.86 11.42
N GLU A 165 -22.55 31.95 12.39
CA GLU A 165 -23.28 32.15 13.65
C GLU A 165 -22.38 32.69 14.79
N LEU A 166 -21.07 32.78 14.56
CA LEU A 166 -20.05 33.35 15.47
C LEU A 166 -19.65 34.76 15.02
#